data_AF-A0A1H5XNX2-F1
#
_entry.id   AF-A0A1H5XNX2-F1
#
_cell.length_a   1.000
_cell.length_b   1.000
_cell.length_c   1.000
_cell.angle_alpha   90.00
_cell.angle_beta   90.00
_cell.angle_gamma   90.00
#
_symmetry.space_group_name_H-M   'P 1'
#
loop_
_entity.id
_entity.type
_entity.pdbx_description
1 polymer ?
#
loop_
_entity_poly.entity_id
_entity_poly.type
_entity_poly.pdbx_seq_one_letter_code
_entity_poly.pdbx_strand_id
1 'polypeptide(L)'
;MKSSQFIDEYLHQDEEGDYVLNFLPCPFLGADNKCLVYEDRPKACREYPHTNRKNMLGILDLSLKNTLVCPAVSKIFYEIGKDYKK
;
A
#
# COMPACT_ATOMS: atom_id res chain seq x y z
N MET A 1 -24.56 0.44 3.87
CA MET A 1 -24.36 -0.77 3.04
C MET A 1 -24.02 -1.93 3.97
N LYS A 2 -24.46 -3.16 3.67
CA LYS A 2 -24.05 -4.35 4.44
C LYS A 2 -22.64 -4.77 4.02
N SER A 3 -21.86 -5.34 4.94
CA SER A 3 -20.47 -5.71 4.67
C SER A 3 -20.31 -6.67 3.49
N SER A 4 -21.25 -7.61 3.29
CA SER A 4 -21.22 -8.53 2.15
C SER A 4 -21.31 -7.80 0.81
N GLN A 5 -22.21 -6.81 0.71
CA GLN A 5 -22.37 -6.00 -0.50
C GLN A 5 -21.13 -5.16 -0.79
N PHE A 6 -20.48 -4.63 0.26
CA PHE A 6 -19.21 -3.90 0.11
C PHE A 6 -18.12 -4.80 -0.49
N ILE A 7 -18.00 -6.03 0.03
CA ILE A 7 -17.01 -6.99 -0.46
C ILE A 7 -17.31 -7.33 -1.91
N ASP A 8 -18.54 -7.74 -2.23
CA ASP A 8 -18.94 -8.13 -3.59
C ASP A 8 -18.74 -7.00 -4.61
N GLU A 9 -18.96 -5.75 -4.22
CA GLU A 9 -18.84 -4.58 -5.11
C GLU A 9 -17.39 -4.13 -5.30
N TYR A 10 -16.60 -4.07 -4.22
CA TYR A 10 -15.29 -3.39 -4.22
C TYR A 10 -14.08 -4.31 -4.13
N LEU A 11 -14.23 -5.53 -3.62
CA LEU A 11 -13.12 -6.40 -3.25
C LEU A 11 -13.21 -7.81 -3.87
N HIS A 12 -12.05 -8.44 -4.03
CA HIS A 12 -11.92 -9.89 -4.26
C HIS A 12 -10.74 -10.42 -3.44
N GLN A 13 -10.64 -11.74 -3.29
CA GLN A 13 -9.46 -12.37 -2.69
C GLN A 13 -8.42 -12.67 -3.77
N ASP A 14 -7.17 -12.32 -3.49
CA ASP A 14 -6.04 -12.72 -4.33
C ASP A 14 -5.57 -14.15 -4.02
N GLU A 15 -4.46 -14.56 -4.66
CA GLU A 15 -3.87 -15.90 -4.50
C GLU A 15 -3.36 -16.16 -3.07
N GLU A 16 -3.12 -15.11 -2.29
CA GLU A 16 -2.66 -15.17 -0.90
C GLU A 16 -3.84 -15.11 0.10
N GLY A 17 -5.07 -14.95 -0.40
CA GLY A 17 -6.30 -14.87 0.39
C GLY A 17 -6.58 -13.47 0.95
N ASP A 18 -5.81 -12.47 0.54
CA ASP A 18 -5.97 -11.09 0.97
C ASP A 18 -7.06 -10.38 0.15
N TYR A 19 -7.84 -9.53 0.81
CA TYR A 19 -8.83 -8.70 0.13
C TYR A 19 -8.17 -7.53 -0.59
N VAL A 20 -8.26 -7.54 -1.91
CA VAL A 20 -7.71 -6.51 -2.81
C VAL A 20 -8.84 -5.84 -3.60
N LEU A 21 -8.59 -4.62 -4.07
CA LEU A 21 -9.56 -3.86 -4.85
C LEU A 21 -9.80 -4.48 -6.23
N ASN A 22 -11.07 -4.51 -6.65
CA ASN A 22 -11.46 -4.96 -8.00
C ASN A 22 -10.91 -4.06 -9.12
N PHE A 23 -10.68 -2.77 -8.84
CA PHE A 23 -10.25 -1.79 -9.84
C PHE A 23 -9.35 -0.72 -9.23
N LEU A 24 -8.50 -0.16 -10.08
CA LEU A 24 -7.59 0.95 -9.78
C LEU A 24 -7.93 2.14 -10.69
N PRO A 25 -7.82 3.40 -10.21
CA PRO A 25 -7.46 3.80 -8.85
C PRO A 25 -8.56 3.45 -7.82
N CYS A 26 -8.21 3.54 -6.53
CA CYS A 26 -9.14 3.21 -5.44
C CYS A 26 -10.47 3.98 -5.56
N PRO A 27 -11.63 3.31 -5.46
CA PRO A 27 -12.96 3.95 -5.56
C PRO A 27 -13.17 5.07 -4.55
N PHE A 28 -12.50 4.97 -3.41
CA PHE A 28 -12.59 5.94 -2.32
C PHE A 28 -11.55 7.06 -2.43
N LEU A 29 -10.85 7.16 -3.55
CA LEU A 29 -9.95 8.27 -3.85
C LEU A 29 -10.75 9.42 -4.48
N GLY A 30 -10.81 10.56 -3.79
CA GLY A 30 -11.45 11.77 -4.29
C GLY A 30 -10.67 12.43 -5.43
N ALA A 31 -11.33 13.36 -6.12
CA ALA A 31 -10.72 14.11 -7.22
C ALA A 31 -9.52 14.98 -6.81
N ASP A 32 -9.40 15.31 -5.51
CA ASP A 32 -8.26 16.01 -4.94
C ASP A 32 -7.13 15.07 -4.46
N ASN A 33 -7.18 13.80 -4.86
CA ASN A 33 -6.29 12.71 -4.43
C ASN A 33 -6.31 12.44 -2.91
N LYS A 34 -7.38 12.84 -2.20
CA LYS A 34 -7.56 12.46 -0.79
C LYS A 34 -8.47 11.26 -0.64
N CYS A 35 -8.19 10.45 0.38
CA CYS A 35 -9.02 9.32 0.72
C CYS A 35 -10.32 9.81 1.39
N LEU A 36 -11.46 9.45 0.82
CA LEU A 36 -12.78 9.77 1.37
C LEU A 36 -13.06 9.03 2.69
N VAL A 37 -12.43 7.87 2.88
CA VAL A 37 -12.53 7.02 4.08
C VAL A 37 -11.24 7.05 4.90
N TYR A 38 -10.65 8.23 5.07
CA TYR A 38 -9.30 8.36 5.64
C TYR A 38 -9.18 7.61 6.98
N GLU A 39 -10.08 7.84 7.94
CA GLU A 39 -10.02 7.17 9.25
C GLU A 39 -10.15 5.64 9.16
N ASP A 40 -10.97 5.15 8.24
CA ASP A 40 -11.27 3.72 8.05
C ASP A 40 -10.38 3.03 7.02
N ARG A 41 -9.39 3.73 6.45
CA ARG A 41 -8.51 3.20 5.41
C ARG A 41 -7.77 1.94 5.89
N PRO A 42 -7.52 0.96 4.98
CA PRO A 42 -6.86 -0.28 5.36
C PRO A 42 -5.44 -0.02 5.85
N LYS A 43 -4.92 -0.97 6.65
CA LYS A 43 -3.57 -0.92 7.21
C LYS A 43 -2.50 -0.70 6.14
N ALA A 44 -2.67 -1.33 4.97
CA ALA A 44 -1.77 -1.14 3.83
C ALA A 44 -1.64 0.34 3.43
N CYS A 45 -2.77 1.05 3.27
CA CYS A 45 -2.77 2.48 2.95
C CYS A 45 -2.29 3.35 4.12
N ARG A 46 -2.59 2.97 5.37
CA ARG A 46 -2.20 3.74 6.56
C ARG A 46 -0.70 3.71 6.83
N GLU A 47 -0.07 2.56 6.59
CA GLU A 47 1.33 2.35 6.91
C GLU A 47 2.27 2.72 5.76
N TYR A 48 1.78 2.85 4.52
CA TYR A 48 2.60 3.21 3.35
C TYR A 48 3.42 4.49 3.63
N PRO A 49 4.75 4.50 3.44
CA PRO A 49 5.60 3.54 2.69
C PRO A 49 6.15 2.33 3.50
N HIS A 50 5.49 1.95 4.58
CA HIS A 50 5.78 0.78 5.45
C HIS A 50 7.12 0.83 6.19
N THR A 51 7.69 2.02 6.40
CA THR A 51 8.99 2.20 7.06
C THR A 51 8.97 1.94 8.56
N ASN A 52 7.80 1.96 9.20
CA ASN A 52 7.65 1.75 10.65
C ASN A 52 7.21 0.31 11.00
N ARG A 53 7.86 -0.69 10.39
CA ARG A 53 7.55 -2.10 10.61
C ARG A 53 8.68 -2.80 11.38
N LYS A 54 8.32 -3.60 12.39
CA LYS A 54 9.30 -4.37 13.20
C LYS A 54 10.11 -5.37 12.37
N ASN A 55 9.45 -6.08 11.45
CA ASN A 55 10.10 -7.02 10.54
C ASN A 55 10.04 -6.49 9.09
N MET A 56 10.98 -5.61 8.74
CA MET A 56 11.07 -5.03 7.40
C MET A 56 11.54 -6.04 6.35
N LEU A 57 12.36 -7.02 6.75
CA LEU A 57 12.89 -8.06 5.85
C LEU A 57 11.78 -8.79 5.09
N GLY A 58 10.65 -9.08 5.78
CA GLY A 58 9.51 -9.77 5.18
C GLY A 58 8.74 -9.01 4.10
N ILE A 59 9.06 -7.73 3.84
CA ILE A 59 8.43 -6.94 2.77
C ILE A 59 9.45 -6.22 1.89
N LEU A 60 10.71 -6.65 1.89
CA LEU A 60 11.72 -6.01 1.06
C LEU A 60 11.38 -6.08 -0.43
N ASP A 61 10.85 -7.20 -0.90
CA ASP A 61 10.45 -7.36 -2.31
C ASP A 61 9.33 -6.39 -2.70
N LEU A 62 8.30 -6.25 -1.83
CA LEU A 62 7.24 -5.27 -2.02
C LEU A 62 7.78 -3.84 -1.97
N SER A 63 8.66 -3.55 -1.01
CA SER A 63 9.26 -2.23 -0.85
C SER A 63 10.12 -1.84 -2.05
N LEU A 64 10.87 -2.81 -2.61
CA LEU A 64 11.63 -2.64 -3.85
C LEU A 64 10.71 -2.39 -5.04
N LYS A 65 9.63 -3.16 -5.20
CA LYS A 65 8.62 -2.89 -6.25
C LYS A 65 8.02 -1.49 -6.11
N ASN A 66 7.75 -1.04 -4.89
CA ASN A 66 7.22 0.29 -4.61
C ASN A 66 8.19 1.42 -5.02
N THR A 67 9.50 1.17 -5.11
CA THR A 67 10.46 2.17 -5.63
C THR A 67 10.20 2.55 -7.09
N LEU A 68 9.59 1.65 -7.87
CA LEU A 68 9.26 1.87 -9.28
C LEU A 68 8.07 2.83 -9.44
N VAL A 69 7.26 2.99 -8.39
CA VAL A 69 5.99 3.73 -8.42
C VAL A 69 6.10 5.03 -7.62
N CYS A 70 6.74 5.00 -6.45
CA CYS A 70 6.77 6.13 -5.53
C CYS A 70 8.18 6.74 -5.39
N PRO A 71 8.36 8.03 -5.76
CA PRO A 71 9.64 8.73 -5.59
C PRO A 71 10.13 8.78 -4.14
N ALA A 72 9.22 8.84 -3.15
CA ALA A 72 9.61 8.85 -1.74
C ALA A 72 10.24 7.52 -1.31
N VAL A 73 9.67 6.38 -1.74
CA VAL A 73 10.22 5.04 -1.47
C VAL A 73 11.58 4.89 -2.14
N SER A 74 11.70 5.32 -3.40
CA SER A 74 12.97 5.33 -4.13
C SER A 74 14.05 6.14 -3.41
N LYS A 75 13.71 7.33 -2.91
CA LYS A 75 14.62 8.16 -2.13
C LYS A 75 15.07 7.48 -0.83
N ILE A 76 14.16 6.84 -0.10
CA ILE A 76 14.50 6.10 1.13
C ILE A 76 15.55 5.01 0.83
N PHE A 77 15.34 4.21 -0.22
CA PHE A 77 16.27 3.16 -0.62
C PHE A 77 17.63 3.73 -1.06
N TYR A 78 17.62 4.84 -1.81
CA TYR A 78 18.86 5.50 -2.23
C TYR A 78 19.69 5.97 -1.04
N GLU A 79 19.07 6.60 -0.04
CA GLU A 79 19.77 7.06 1.18
C GLU A 79 20.32 5.88 1.99
N ILE A 80 19.52 4.84 2.24
CA ILE A 80 19.98 3.62 2.91
C ILE A 80 21.17 3.01 2.16
N GLY A 81 21.11 2.95 0.83
CA GLY A 81 22.18 2.40 0.00
C GLY A 81 23.52 3.12 0.10
N LYS A 82 23.57 4.38 0.56
CA LYS A 82 24.84 5.09 0.81
C LYS A 82 25.61 4.48 1.99
N ASP A 83 24.90 3.99 3.00
CA ASP A 83 25.51 3.42 4.21
C ASP A 83 26.03 1.99 3.99
N TYR A 84 25.41 1.25 3.07
CA TYR A 84 25.75 -0.15 2.75
C TYR A 84 26.76 -0.34 1.61
N LYS A 85 27.06 0.70 0.81
CA LYS A 85 28.10 0.67 -0.23
C LYS A 85 29.52 0.81 0.36
N LYS A 86 29.88 -0.08 1.29
CA LYS A 86 31.29 -0.33 1.65
C LYS A 86 31.89 -1.42 0.78
#